data_AF-A0AAV5YW41-F1
#
_entry.id   AF-A0AAV5YW41-F1
#
_cell.length_a   1.000
_cell.length_b   1.000
_cell.length_c   1.000
_cell.angle_alpha   90.00
_cell.angle_beta   90.00
_cell.angle_gamma   90.00
#
_symmetry.space_group_name_H-M   'P 1'
#
loop_
_entity.id
_entity.type
_entity.pdbx_description
1 polymer ?
#
loop_
_entity_poly.entity_id
_entity_poly.type
_entity_poly.pdbx_seq_one_letter_code
_entity_poly.pdbx_strand_id
1 'polypeptide(L)'
;MDQRILEFIGDLRRAEMRISPSEALDALAASTEIGLEDRETFKSALATTLVKESRDLATFNRIFDLYFLDLQALGEGLKKALGPE
;
A
#
# COMPACT_ATOMS: atom_id res chain seq x y z
N MET A 1 -0.72 10.80 -2.71
CA MET A 1 -0.73 9.33 -2.68
C MET A 1 0.68 8.81 -2.95
N ASP A 2 1.29 9.24 -4.05
CA ASP A 2 2.62 8.83 -4.54
C ASP A 2 3.72 8.87 -3.47
N GLN A 3 3.81 9.98 -2.72
CA GLN A 3 4.81 10.10 -1.65
C GLN A 3 4.66 8.98 -0.60
N ARG A 4 3.44 8.66 -0.16
CA ARG A 4 3.21 7.56 0.79
C ARG A 4 3.62 6.21 0.22
N ILE A 5 3.42 6.00 -1.08
CA ILE A 5 3.83 4.76 -1.75
C ILE A 5 5.35 4.67 -1.85
N LEU A 6 6.03 5.77 -2.17
CA LEU A 6 7.49 5.82 -2.18
C LEU A 6 8.10 5.59 -0.79
N GLU A 7 7.50 6.16 0.26
CA GLU A 7 7.93 5.95 1.64
C GLU A 7 7.69 4.49 2.08
N PHE A 8 6.53 3.92 1.75
CA PHE A 8 6.22 2.50 1.95
C PHE A 8 7.23 1.58 1.24
N ILE A 9 7.55 1.84 -0.02
CA ILE A 9 8.59 1.13 -0.77
C ILE A 9 9.96 1.27 -0.08
N GLY A 10 10.24 2.45 0.47
CA GLY A 10 11.43 2.69 1.30
C GLY A 10 11.49 1.78 2.52
N ASP A 11 10.38 1.58 3.22
CA ASP A 11 10.29 0.65 4.36
C ASP A 11 10.42 -0.81 3.95
N LEU A 12 9.80 -1.22 2.84
CA LEU A 12 10.00 -2.57 2.29
C LEU A 12 11.47 -2.84 1.97
N ARG A 13 12.18 -1.87 1.36
CA ARG A 13 13.62 -1.95 1.10
C ARG A 13 14.45 -2.02 2.38
N ARG A 14 14.08 -1.26 3.41
CA ARG A 14 14.71 -1.35 4.75
C ARG A 14 14.49 -2.71 5.41
N ALA A 15 13.38 -3.39 5.10
CA ALA A 15 13.10 -4.77 5.48
C ALA A 15 13.67 -5.81 4.49
N GLU A 16 14.69 -5.42 3.73
CA GLU A 16 15.47 -6.28 2.82
C GLU A 16 14.71 -6.81 1.59
N MET A 17 13.49 -6.31 1.31
CA MET A 17 12.80 -6.64 0.06
C MET A 17 13.43 -5.91 -1.14
N ARG A 18 13.78 -6.68 -2.18
CA ARG A 18 14.44 -6.16 -3.38
C ARG A 18 13.44 -5.60 -4.41
N ILE A 19 13.19 -4.30 -4.33
CA ILE A 19 12.28 -3.58 -5.23
C ILE A 19 13.09 -2.75 -6.23
N SER A 20 12.91 -3.02 -7.53
CA SER A 20 13.52 -2.27 -8.62
C SER A 20 12.81 -0.93 -8.88
N PRO A 21 13.43 0.03 -9.60
CA PRO A 21 12.76 1.26 -10.00
C PRO A 21 11.51 1.04 -10.85
N SER A 22 11.52 0.06 -11.77
CA SER A 22 10.36 -0.25 -12.62
C SER A 22 9.16 -0.69 -11.80
N GLU A 23 9.37 -1.57 -10.82
CA GLU A 23 8.30 -2.03 -9.92
C GLU A 23 7.75 -0.92 -9.04
N ALA A 24 8.59 0.03 -8.64
CA ALA A 24 8.13 1.22 -7.93
C ALA A 24 7.21 2.08 -8.80
N LEU A 25 7.52 2.21 -10.10
CA LEU A 25 6.65 2.91 -11.06
C LEU A 25 5.33 2.16 -11.27
N ASP A 26 5.38 0.83 -11.40
CA ASP A 26 4.18 0.00 -11.55
C ASP A 26 3.28 0.10 -10.31
N ALA A 27 3.87 0.09 -9.11
CA ALA A 27 3.15 0.27 -7.85
C ALA A 27 2.49 1.66 -7.76
N LEU A 28 3.18 2.72 -8.20
CA LEU A 28 2.62 4.07 -8.25
C LEU A 28 1.43 4.15 -9.20
N ALA A 29 1.56 3.59 -10.41
CA ALA A 29 0.47 3.54 -11.38
C ALA A 29 -0.73 2.75 -10.85
N ALA A 30 -0.50 1.52 -10.35
CA ALA A 30 -1.54 0.68 -9.76
C ALA A 30 -2.24 1.37 -8.58
N SER A 31 -1.49 2.10 -7.73
CA SER A 31 -2.04 2.81 -6.59
C SER A 31 -2.98 3.96 -6.99
N THR A 32 -2.73 4.58 -8.14
CA THR A 32 -3.54 5.67 -8.68
C THR A 32 -4.83 5.13 -9.29
N GLU A 33 -4.75 4.01 -10.02
CA GLU A 33 -5.91 3.39 -10.68
C GLU A 33 -6.89 2.73 -9.69
N ILE A 34 -6.37 2.04 -8.67
CA ILE A 34 -7.22 1.28 -7.72
C ILE A 34 -7.79 2.18 -6.62
N GLY A 35 -7.04 3.19 -6.18
CA GLY A 35 -7.42 4.00 -5.02
C GLY A 35 -7.52 3.19 -3.71
N LEU A 36 -7.98 3.80 -2.63
CA LEU A 36 -7.99 3.21 -1.27
C LEU A 36 -9.38 2.80 -0.79
N GLU A 37 -10.36 2.76 -1.68
CA GLU A 37 -11.76 2.51 -1.33
C GLU A 37 -11.95 1.09 -0.77
N ASP A 38 -11.28 0.12 -1.38
CA ASP A 38 -11.16 -1.25 -0.91
C ASP A 38 -9.69 -1.55 -0.57
N ARG A 39 -9.44 -1.69 0.72
CA ARG A 39 -8.11 -1.98 1.28
C ARG A 39 -7.52 -3.27 0.74
N GLU A 40 -8.32 -4.34 0.64
CA GLU A 40 -7.80 -5.66 0.25
C GLU A 40 -7.47 -5.67 -1.24
N THR A 41 -8.28 -5.00 -2.06
CA THR A 41 -7.98 -4.79 -3.47
C THR A 41 -6.71 -3.95 -3.65
N PHE A 42 -6.56 -2.86 -2.88
CA PHE A 42 -5.36 -2.03 -2.90
C PHE A 42 -4.09 -2.79 -2.45
N LYS A 43 -4.19 -3.57 -1.37
CA LYS A 43 -3.13 -4.46 -0.89
C LYS A 43 -2.70 -5.45 -1.96
N SER A 44 -3.67 -6.08 -2.62
CA SER A 44 -3.43 -7.06 -3.68
C SER A 44 -2.75 -6.43 -4.89
N ALA A 45 -3.14 -5.23 -5.29
CA ALA A 45 -2.53 -4.50 -6.39
C ALA A 45 -1.06 -4.14 -6.12
N LEU A 46 -0.75 -3.66 -4.91
CA LEU A 46 0.63 -3.39 -4.50
C LEU A 46 1.45 -4.67 -4.36
N ALA A 47 0.88 -5.74 -3.82
CA ALA A 47 1.56 -7.03 -3.72
C ALA A 47 1.95 -7.55 -5.11
N THR A 48 1.04 -7.43 -6.08
CA THR A 48 1.24 -7.88 -7.47
C THR A 48 2.40 -7.15 -8.16
N THR A 49 2.62 -5.88 -7.83
CA THR A 49 3.68 -5.06 -8.43
C THR A 49 5.02 -5.14 -7.69
N LEU A 50 5.02 -5.44 -6.39
CA LEU A 50 6.20 -5.33 -5.52
C LEU A 50 6.76 -6.68 -5.03
N VAL A 51 5.97 -7.75 -5.03
CA VAL A 51 6.37 -9.05 -4.46
C VAL A 51 6.74 -10.03 -5.58
N LYS A 52 8.04 -10.30 -5.73
CA LYS A 52 8.56 -11.26 -6.72
C LYS A 52 8.55 -12.70 -6.25
N GLU A 53 8.75 -12.90 -4.95
CA GLU A 53 8.97 -14.21 -4.36
C GLU A 53 8.00 -14.44 -3.20
N SER A 54 7.46 -15.65 -3.09
CA SER A 54 6.49 -15.98 -2.03
C SER A 54 7.03 -15.77 -0.62
N ARG A 55 8.34 -15.84 -0.43
CA ARG A 55 8.98 -15.57 0.88
C ARG A 55 8.82 -14.12 1.34
N ASP A 56 8.73 -13.18 0.40
CA ASP A 56 8.66 -11.74 0.70
C ASP A 56 7.23 -11.31 1.04
N LEU A 57 6.23 -12.15 0.77
CA LEU A 57 4.81 -11.86 0.99
C LEU A 57 4.50 -11.62 2.47
N ALA A 58 5.12 -12.37 3.37
CA ALA A 58 4.92 -12.21 4.81
C ALA A 58 5.45 -10.83 5.30
N THR A 59 6.63 -10.43 4.83
CA THR A 59 7.23 -9.12 5.12
C THR A 59 6.39 -7.99 4.55
N PHE A 60 5.97 -8.12 3.28
CA PHE A 60 5.07 -7.16 2.63
C PHE A 60 3.79 -6.96 3.44
N ASN A 61 3.08 -8.06 3.78
CA ASN A 61 1.81 -7.99 4.50
C ASN A 61 1.97 -7.28 5.84
N ARG A 62 2.99 -7.64 6.62
CA ARG A 62 3.27 -7.01 7.92
C ARG A 62 3.48 -5.51 7.78
N ILE A 63 4.30 -5.07 6.83
CA ILE A 63 4.61 -3.65 6.65
C ILE A 63 3.41 -2.91 6.09
N PHE A 64 2.69 -3.49 5.13
CA PHE A 64 1.46 -2.92 4.60
C PHE A 64 0.44 -2.69 5.72
N ASP A 65 0.27 -3.70 6.59
CA ASP A 65 -0.68 -3.58 7.67
C ASP A 65 -0.29 -2.44 8.62
N LEU A 66 0.98 -2.29 8.99
CA LEU A 66 1.48 -1.15 9.77
C LEU A 66 1.29 0.21 9.08
N TYR A 67 1.57 0.28 7.78
CA TYR A 67 1.60 1.53 7.03
C TYR A 67 0.21 2.07 6.70
N PHE A 68 -0.73 1.15 6.47
CA PHE A 68 -2.09 1.46 6.07
C PHE A 68 -3.11 1.19 7.18
N LEU A 69 -2.71 0.72 8.38
CA LEU A 69 -3.59 0.51 9.55
C LEU A 69 -4.46 1.75 9.85
N ASP A 70 -3.85 2.94 9.78
CA ASP A 70 -4.55 4.21 10.03
C ASP A 70 -5.52 4.61 8.93
N LEU A 71 -5.34 4.17 7.68
CA LEU A 71 -6.17 4.66 6.57
C LEU A 71 -7.61 4.14 6.61
N GLN A 72 -7.83 2.96 7.18
CA GLN A 72 -9.19 2.47 7.44
C GLN A 72 -9.85 3.25 8.58
N ALA A 73 -9.17 3.38 9.72
CA ALA A 73 -9.68 4.12 10.87
C ALA A 73 -9.92 5.61 10.53
N LEU A 74 -9.01 6.22 9.77
CA LEU A 74 -9.13 7.60 9.31
C LEU A 74 -10.20 7.74 8.21
N GLY A 75 -10.33 6.77 7.30
CA GLY A 75 -11.35 6.78 6.24
C GLY A 75 -12.76 6.58 6.78
N GLU A 76 -12.94 5.66 7.73
CA GLU A 76 -14.19 5.52 8.48
C GLU A 76 -14.48 6.74 9.35
N GLY A 77 -13.46 7.28 10.04
CA GLY A 77 -13.57 8.50 10.84
C GLY A 77 -13.94 9.71 9.98
N LEU A 78 -13.38 9.83 8.79
CA LEU A 78 -13.67 10.89 7.83
C LEU A 78 -15.06 10.71 7.21
N LYS A 79 -15.46 9.49 6.82
CA LYS A 79 -16.84 9.19 6.38
C LYS A 79 -17.87 9.51 7.47
N LYS A 80 -17.57 9.20 8.74
CA LYS A 80 -18.42 9.53 9.90
C LYS A 80 -18.45 11.02 10.19
N ALA A 81 -17.34 11.73 9.98
CA ALA A 81 -17.26 13.18 10.17
C ALA A 81 -17.89 13.97 8.99
N LEU A 82 -17.98 13.37 7.81
CA LEU A 82 -18.43 14.00 6.56
C LEU A 82 -19.81 13.52 6.06
N GLY A 83 -20.63 12.81 6.85
CA GLY A 83 -22.06 12.80 6.52
C GLY A 83 -23.03 11.99 7.41
N PRO A 84 -24.35 12.20 7.20
CA PRO A 84 -24.99 13.28 6.43
C PRO A 84 -25.61 14.37 7.33
N GLU A 85 -26.07 15.47 6.72
CA GLU A 85 -27.07 16.36 7.33
C GLU A 85 -28.34 15.60 7.75
#